data_AF-A0A4Y2RCV9-F1
#
_entry.id   AF-A0A4Y2RCV9-F1
#
_cell.length_a   1.000
_cell.length_b   1.000
_cell.length_c   1.000
_cell.angle_alpha   90.00
_cell.angle_beta   90.00
_cell.angle_gamma   90.00
#
_symmetry.space_group_name_H-M   'P 1'
#
loop_
_entity.id
_entity.type
_entity.pdbx_description
1 polymer ?
#
loop_
_entity_poly.entity_id
_entity_poly.type
_entity_poly.pdbx_seq_one_letter_code
_entity_poly.pdbx_strand_id
1 'polypeptide(L)'
;MVYGSARPTVLRRLDTVHHSALRICSGAFRTSPVESLYVICHQLPLHLRREKLSALYFFRAMSVSMHPINQLALPIGLRRLYDSRPSHILPFCERAKMLLHGSDFNNITIQSFDFFCFPPWDIPQFSYLNPFSGFEKSLTAPVTFQQLFYHHRYQYSSFIPIFTDGSKSDGHVGCGVVSPSDTLSYRLHNFCSIFTAELVAIFCALREISPSNQRKFIIYTDSMSALQTLSHYDIQMHPVALKILSILHFLRKEGFSIIFCWVPSHVGISGNEIADSIAKFASTFLTQDIPYSDVKKSFVSHLHTTWQNNWDLQMNNKLHFVKPFIDMWPILPIRELDVKLTRLRIGHTRFTHKHLIFGERTPVCPTCHTDFSVTHILIECPSFKSHREYHFNSPSLTLQDLVVPLCGILPYDWRSLAKNGSCAIKPQPTNQPAYIIFSSGDSSKSGHLSLESPSQGGPSYHCFFSKVFTEHPLAAGFISWISSAGFHQLDSVFQEQTSNHRLPRVFLFL
;
A
#
# COMPACT_ATOMS: atom_id res chain seq x y z
N MET A 1 1.35 -1.13 22.51
CA MET A 1 0.83 -2.06 23.53
C MET A 1 0.85 -1.45 24.91
N VAL A 2 2.03 -1.07 25.45
CA VAL A 2 2.18 -0.48 26.80
C VAL A 2 1.33 0.78 27.01
N TYR A 3 1.25 1.67 26.02
CA TYR A 3 0.47 2.91 26.14
C TYR A 3 -1.04 2.75 25.87
N GLY A 4 -1.50 1.59 25.40
CA GLY A 4 -2.91 1.38 25.03
C GLY A 4 -3.89 1.40 26.21
N SER A 5 -3.38 1.26 27.44
CA SER A 5 -4.12 1.41 28.69
C SER A 5 -4.24 2.86 29.18
N ALA A 6 -3.51 3.81 28.58
CA ALA A 6 -3.53 5.19 29.05
C ALA A 6 -4.90 5.84 28.81
N ARG A 7 -5.24 6.84 29.64
CA ARG A 7 -6.50 7.59 29.48
C ARG A 7 -6.59 8.25 28.09
N PRO A 8 -7.79 8.38 27.49
CA PRO A 8 -7.96 9.00 26.18
C PRO A 8 -7.39 10.42 26.07
N THR A 9 -7.40 11.19 27.17
CA THR A 9 -6.80 12.53 27.22
C THR A 9 -5.28 12.53 27.05
N VAL A 10 -4.60 11.51 27.59
CA VAL A 10 -3.15 11.34 27.44
C VAL A 10 -2.83 10.85 26.03
N LEU A 11 -3.62 9.90 25.52
CA LEU A 11 -3.47 9.39 24.15
C LEU A 11 -3.61 10.49 23.09
N ARG A 12 -4.54 11.43 23.28
CA ARG A 12 -4.73 12.57 22.38
C ARG A 12 -3.49 13.44 22.20
N ARG A 13 -2.61 13.53 23.21
CA ARG A 13 -1.35 14.28 23.08
C ARG A 13 -0.41 13.67 22.04
N LEU A 14 -0.45 12.34 21.89
CA LEU A 14 0.34 11.64 20.88
C LEU A 14 -0.16 11.93 19.46
N ASP A 15 -1.47 12.12 19.29
CA ASP A 15 -2.05 12.48 17.99
C ASP A 15 -1.49 13.83 17.53
N THR A 16 -1.39 14.83 18.42
CA THR A 16 -0.80 16.14 18.09
C THR A 16 0.66 16.03 17.60
N VAL A 17 1.48 15.23 18.28
CA VAL A 17 2.88 15.00 17.88
C VAL A 17 2.94 14.28 16.53
N HIS A 18 2.12 13.26 16.36
CA HIS A 18 2.05 12.50 15.11
C HIS A 18 1.61 13.36 13.93
N HIS A 19 0.55 14.16 14.07
CA HIS A 19 0.10 15.06 13.01
C HIS A 19 1.15 16.13 12.68
N SER A 20 1.87 16.61 13.68
CA SER A 20 2.97 17.56 13.48
C SER A 20 4.09 16.94 12.64
N ALA A 21 4.48 15.71 12.96
CA ALA A 21 5.46 14.96 12.16
C ALA A 21 4.99 14.74 10.71
N LEU A 22 3.72 14.32 10.51
CA LEU A 22 3.16 14.13 9.17
C LEU A 22 3.19 15.43 8.35
N ARG A 23 2.89 16.58 8.96
CA ARG A 23 2.97 17.88 8.27
C ARG A 23 4.39 18.26 7.90
N ILE A 24 5.37 18.00 8.77
CA ILE A 24 6.79 18.26 8.48
C ILE A 24 7.26 17.38 7.32
N CYS A 25 6.98 16.08 7.37
CA CYS A 25 7.38 15.12 6.34
C CYS A 25 6.73 15.44 4.99
N SER A 26 5.42 15.72 4.97
CA SER A 26 4.68 16.03 3.74
C SER A 26 4.88 17.47 3.24
N GLY A 27 5.25 18.39 4.12
CA GLY A 27 5.27 19.84 3.84
C GLY A 27 3.88 20.49 3.80
N ALA A 28 2.85 19.79 4.28
CA ALA A 28 1.49 20.30 4.35
C ALA A 28 1.34 21.49 5.32
N PHE A 29 0.27 22.28 5.15
CA PHE A 29 0.00 23.42 6.02
C PHE A 29 -0.53 22.97 7.39
N ARG A 30 -0.43 23.85 8.40
CA ARG A 30 -0.99 23.60 9.74
C ARG A 30 -2.50 23.35 9.71
N THR A 31 -3.20 24.01 8.78
CA THR A 31 -4.64 23.89 8.55
C THR A 31 -5.04 22.69 7.69
N SER A 32 -4.09 21.88 7.18
CA SER A 32 -4.41 20.71 6.37
C SER A 32 -5.20 19.65 7.16
N PRO A 33 -6.26 19.05 6.58
CA PRO A 33 -7.07 18.04 7.23
C PRO A 33 -6.24 16.84 7.63
N VAL A 34 -6.48 16.33 8.84
CA VAL A 34 -5.71 15.21 9.41
C VAL A 34 -5.90 13.94 8.59
N GLU A 35 -7.13 13.64 8.14
CA GLU A 35 -7.40 12.46 7.31
C GLU A 35 -6.61 12.48 5.99
N SER A 36 -6.46 13.66 5.37
CA SER A 36 -5.64 13.80 4.17
C SER A 36 -4.16 13.53 4.44
N LEU A 37 -3.65 13.88 5.63
CA LEU A 37 -2.26 13.62 6.01
C LEU A 37 -1.98 12.12 6.16
N TYR A 38 -2.91 11.38 6.76
CA TYR A 38 -2.81 9.92 6.89
C TYR A 38 -2.71 9.25 5.52
N VAL A 39 -3.61 9.64 4.60
CA VAL A 39 -3.68 9.07 3.26
C VAL A 39 -2.45 9.45 2.42
N ILE A 40 -2.01 10.72 2.45
CA ILE A 40 -0.82 11.16 1.69
C ILE A 40 0.45 10.49 2.16
N CYS A 41 0.64 10.37 3.47
CA CYS A 41 1.84 9.76 4.03
C CYS A 41 1.75 8.23 4.07
N HIS A 42 0.63 7.66 3.62
CA HIS A 42 0.32 6.23 3.76
C HIS A 42 0.54 5.73 5.20
N GLN A 43 0.08 6.52 6.19
CA GLN A 43 0.20 6.22 7.61
C GLN A 43 -1.17 5.99 8.23
N LEU A 44 -1.33 4.84 8.86
CA LEU A 44 -2.56 4.47 9.57
C LEU A 44 -2.79 5.42 10.77
N PRO A 45 -4.03 5.90 11.00
CA PRO A 45 -4.39 6.64 12.20
C PRO A 45 -3.93 5.93 13.48
N LEU A 46 -3.47 6.69 14.49
CA LEU A 46 -2.87 6.08 15.68
C LEU A 46 -3.82 5.17 16.46
N HIS A 47 -5.14 5.42 16.42
CA HIS A 47 -6.12 4.54 17.07
C HIS A 47 -6.15 3.15 16.40
N LEU A 48 -6.35 3.09 15.08
CA LEU A 48 -6.26 1.84 14.31
C LEU A 48 -4.87 1.18 14.43
N ARG A 49 -3.79 1.97 14.52
CA ARG A 49 -2.43 1.42 14.76
C ARG A 49 -2.31 0.76 16.14
N ARG A 50 -2.91 1.35 17.18
CA ARG A 50 -2.93 0.76 18.52
C ARG A 50 -3.76 -0.53 18.53
N GLU A 51 -4.88 -0.55 17.81
CA GLU A 51 -5.70 -1.75 17.64
C GLU A 51 -4.93 -2.85 16.92
N LYS A 52 -4.32 -2.54 15.77
CA LYS A 52 -3.40 -3.42 15.02
C LYS A 52 -2.37 -4.06 15.93
N LEU A 53 -1.61 -3.24 16.66
CA LEU A 53 -0.53 -3.74 17.50
C LEU A 53 -1.05 -4.58 18.68
N SER A 54 -2.21 -4.23 19.24
CA SER A 54 -2.78 -4.95 20.39
C SER A 54 -3.33 -6.30 19.97
N ALA A 55 -4.15 -6.36 18.93
CA ALA A 55 -4.71 -7.61 18.41
C ALA A 55 -3.63 -8.55 17.88
N LEU A 56 -2.67 -8.05 17.09
CA LEU A 56 -1.59 -8.89 16.56
C LEU A 56 -0.68 -9.46 17.64
N TYR A 57 -0.47 -8.72 18.73
CA TYR A 57 0.27 -9.25 19.87
C TYR A 57 -0.56 -10.28 20.65
N PHE A 58 -1.85 -10.02 20.86
CA PHE A 58 -2.76 -10.98 21.49
C PHE A 58 -2.79 -12.31 20.73
N PHE A 59 -2.98 -12.27 19.40
CA PHE A 59 -2.96 -13.47 18.56
C PHE A 59 -1.62 -14.21 18.58
N ARG A 60 -0.50 -13.48 18.61
CA ARG A 60 0.84 -14.08 18.72
C ARG A 60 1.09 -14.72 20.08
N ALA A 61 0.57 -14.12 21.16
CA ALA A 61 0.66 -14.71 22.49
C ALA A 61 -0.16 -16.02 22.56
N MET A 62 -1.35 -16.04 21.95
CA MET A 62 -2.19 -17.25 21.86
C MET A 62 -1.54 -18.37 21.03
N SER A 63 -0.74 -18.04 20.01
CA SER A 63 -0.05 -19.06 19.20
C SER A 63 1.12 -19.74 19.90
N VAL A 64 1.54 -19.25 21.06
CA VAL A 64 2.65 -19.83 21.85
C VAL A 64 2.04 -20.51 23.07
N SER A 65 2.17 -21.83 23.15
CA SER A 65 1.55 -22.67 24.19
C SER A 65 1.85 -22.18 25.61
N MET A 66 3.12 -21.94 25.92
CA MET A 66 3.62 -21.56 27.25
C MET A 66 3.84 -20.06 27.42
N HIS A 67 3.06 -19.21 26.73
CA HIS A 67 3.20 -17.77 26.87
C HIS A 67 2.69 -17.30 28.25
N PRO A 68 3.44 -16.48 29.01
CA PRO A 68 3.04 -16.04 30.36
C PRO A 68 1.66 -15.36 30.40
N ILE A 69 1.31 -14.65 29.34
CA ILE A 69 0.00 -13.96 29.23
C ILE A 69 -1.18 -14.94 29.17
N ASN A 70 -0.99 -16.18 28.71
CA ASN A 70 -2.05 -17.19 28.68
C ASN A 70 -2.44 -17.59 30.12
N GLN A 71 -1.50 -17.49 31.07
CA GLN A 71 -1.72 -17.76 32.49
C GLN A 71 -2.39 -16.59 33.23
N LEU A 72 -2.38 -15.39 32.64
CA LEU A 72 -2.94 -14.16 33.23
C LEU A 72 -4.42 -13.94 32.91
N ALA A 73 -5.16 -15.02 32.63
CA ALA A 73 -6.61 -14.93 32.42
C ALA A 73 -7.28 -14.37 33.68
N LEU A 74 -8.18 -13.39 33.51
CA LEU A 74 -8.87 -12.76 34.62
C LEU A 74 -9.79 -13.79 35.31
N PRO A 75 -9.55 -14.15 36.59
CA PRO A 75 -10.43 -15.04 37.33
C PRO A 75 -11.86 -14.49 37.38
N ILE A 76 -12.85 -15.39 37.35
CA ILE A 76 -14.29 -15.04 37.33
C ILE A 76 -14.67 -14.13 38.51
N GLY A 77 -14.09 -14.36 39.70
CA GLY A 77 -14.32 -13.52 40.88
C GLY A 77 -13.83 -12.07 40.72
N LEU A 78 -12.72 -11.85 40.01
CA LEU A 78 -12.20 -10.52 39.73
C LEU A 78 -13.02 -9.81 38.64
N ARG A 79 -13.69 -10.54 37.74
CA ARG A 79 -14.55 -9.95 36.70
C ARG A 79 -15.65 -9.09 37.29
N ARG A 80 -16.37 -9.61 38.29
CA ARG A 80 -17.41 -8.87 39.01
C ARG A 80 -16.90 -7.57 39.64
N LEU A 81 -15.67 -7.58 40.16
CA LEU A 81 -15.05 -6.38 40.75
C LEU A 81 -14.75 -5.32 39.68
N TYR A 82 -14.24 -5.73 38.52
CA TYR A 82 -14.03 -4.80 37.40
C TYR A 82 -15.35 -4.27 36.84
N ASP A 83 -16.37 -5.12 36.70
CA ASP A 83 -17.69 -4.68 36.21
C ASP A 83 -18.34 -3.68 37.19
N SER A 84 -18.11 -3.82 38.50
CA SER A 84 -18.54 -2.85 39.52
C SER A 84 -17.78 -1.52 39.51
N ARG A 85 -16.61 -1.46 38.85
CA ARG A 85 -15.73 -0.29 38.80
C ARG A 85 -15.28 -0.01 37.35
N PRO A 86 -16.17 0.51 36.49
CA PRO A 86 -15.89 0.71 35.06
C PRO A 86 -14.75 1.70 34.77
N SER A 87 -14.35 2.51 35.76
CA SER A 87 -13.20 3.42 35.65
C SER A 87 -11.85 2.71 35.74
N HIS A 88 -11.80 1.46 36.20
CA HIS A 88 -10.58 0.67 36.29
C HIS A 88 -10.21 0.06 34.94
N ILE A 89 -8.93 0.15 34.58
CA ILE A 89 -8.43 -0.38 33.32
C ILE A 89 -8.35 -1.91 33.41
N LEU A 90 -9.11 -2.60 32.57
CA LEU A 90 -9.06 -4.05 32.45
C LEU A 90 -7.66 -4.55 32.06
N PRO A 91 -7.28 -5.79 32.44
CA PRO A 91 -6.06 -6.42 31.95
C PRO A 91 -5.99 -6.51 30.44
N PHE A 92 -4.78 -6.64 29.90
CA PHE A 92 -4.54 -6.61 28.46
C PHE A 92 -5.39 -7.62 27.67
N CYS A 93 -5.46 -8.89 28.10
CA CYS A 93 -6.25 -9.92 27.42
C CYS A 93 -7.73 -9.57 27.31
N GLU A 94 -8.30 -9.03 28.39
CA GLU A 94 -9.71 -8.62 28.41
C GLU A 94 -9.95 -7.43 27.50
N ARG A 95 -9.03 -6.45 27.46
CA ARG A 95 -9.11 -5.34 26.49
C ARG A 95 -8.98 -5.82 25.05
N ALA A 96 -8.12 -6.80 24.79
CA ALA A 96 -7.96 -7.38 23.45
C ALA A 96 -9.23 -8.14 23.03
N LYS A 97 -9.82 -8.93 23.91
CA LYS A 97 -11.12 -9.58 23.66
C LYS A 97 -12.23 -8.57 23.39
N MET A 98 -12.30 -7.49 24.17
CA MET A 98 -13.27 -6.42 23.94
C MET A 98 -13.11 -5.74 22.58
N LEU A 99 -11.87 -5.54 22.14
CA LEU A 99 -11.57 -4.99 20.81
C LEU A 99 -12.05 -5.92 19.69
N LEU A 100 -11.98 -7.24 19.90
CA LEU A 100 -12.41 -8.24 18.94
C LEU A 100 -13.90 -8.59 19.08
N HIS A 101 -14.58 -8.10 20.11
CA HIS A 101 -15.97 -8.44 20.39
C HIS A 101 -16.89 -7.98 19.26
N GLY A 102 -17.77 -8.88 18.78
CA GLY A 102 -18.67 -8.59 17.67
C GLY A 102 -18.03 -8.59 16.29
N SER A 103 -16.73 -8.91 16.19
CA SER A 103 -16.04 -9.17 14.92
C SER A 103 -15.92 -10.67 14.65
N ASP A 104 -15.68 -11.04 13.38
CA ASP A 104 -15.39 -12.42 12.97
C ASP A 104 -14.15 -13.02 13.67
N PHE A 105 -13.37 -12.19 14.38
CA PHE A 105 -12.15 -12.58 15.08
C PHE A 105 -12.35 -13.03 16.53
N ASN A 106 -13.55 -12.89 17.11
CA ASN A 106 -13.78 -13.13 18.54
C ASN A 106 -13.65 -14.60 18.96
N ASN A 107 -14.07 -15.53 18.09
CA ASN A 107 -14.21 -16.96 18.43
C ASN A 107 -13.18 -17.85 17.73
N ILE A 108 -12.05 -17.28 17.33
CA ILE A 108 -11.03 -18.01 16.58
C ILE A 108 -10.08 -18.73 17.52
N THR A 109 -9.86 -20.01 17.26
CA THR A 109 -8.78 -20.77 17.87
C THR A 109 -7.52 -20.64 17.01
N ILE A 110 -6.45 -20.16 17.65
CA ILE A 110 -5.16 -19.95 16.99
C ILE A 110 -4.31 -21.19 17.20
N GLN A 111 -3.71 -21.65 16.12
CA GLN A 111 -2.86 -22.82 16.16
C GLN A 111 -1.64 -22.52 17.02
N SER A 112 -1.53 -23.28 18.10
CA SER A 112 -0.34 -23.29 18.94
C SER A 112 0.78 -24.11 18.28
N PHE A 113 2.02 -23.71 18.53
CA PHE A 113 3.20 -24.48 18.18
C PHE A 113 4.25 -24.36 19.28
N ASP A 114 5.04 -25.42 19.43
CA ASP A 114 6.16 -25.47 20.35
C ASP A 114 7.47 -25.21 19.60
N PHE A 115 8.38 -24.43 20.20
CA PHE A 115 9.60 -23.95 19.56
C PHE A 115 10.66 -25.04 19.29
N PHE A 116 10.37 -26.30 19.56
CA PHE A 116 11.33 -27.41 19.45
C PHE A 116 10.64 -28.72 19.02
N CYS A 117 10.01 -28.75 17.84
CA CYS A 117 9.41 -30.00 17.33
C CYS A 117 10.46 -31.12 17.11
N PHE A 118 11.70 -30.75 16.78
CA PHE A 118 12.79 -31.69 16.57
C PHE A 118 14.05 -31.17 17.25
N PRO A 119 14.88 -32.05 17.83
CA PRO A 119 16.20 -31.64 18.25
C PRO A 119 17.06 -31.30 17.01
N PRO A 120 18.02 -30.36 17.10
CA PRO A 120 18.81 -29.91 15.95
C PRO A 120 19.56 -31.02 15.19
N TRP A 121 19.83 -32.15 15.85
CA TRP A 121 20.55 -33.29 15.27
C TRP A 121 19.64 -34.37 14.65
N ASP A 122 18.30 -34.29 14.83
CA ASP A 122 17.33 -35.24 14.27
C ASP A 122 16.24 -34.50 13.47
N ILE A 123 16.66 -33.52 12.67
CA ILE A 123 15.74 -32.79 11.78
C ILE A 123 15.36 -33.72 10.62
N PRO A 124 14.06 -33.98 10.37
CA PRO A 124 13.63 -34.87 9.30
C PRO A 124 14.04 -34.32 7.93
N GLN A 125 14.82 -35.09 7.17
CA GLN A 125 15.14 -34.75 5.79
C GLN A 125 13.92 -35.00 4.88
N PHE A 126 13.55 -34.00 4.08
CA PHE A 126 12.44 -34.09 3.13
C PHE A 126 12.94 -33.92 1.70
N SER A 127 12.50 -34.82 0.83
CA SER A 127 12.79 -34.80 -0.61
C SER A 127 11.54 -35.12 -1.40
N TYR A 128 11.43 -34.56 -2.59
CA TYR A 128 10.33 -34.81 -3.51
C TYR A 128 10.85 -35.01 -4.94
N LEU A 129 10.05 -35.69 -5.76
CA LEU A 129 10.32 -35.91 -7.17
C LEU A 129 9.70 -34.78 -7.99
N ASN A 130 10.42 -34.33 -9.02
CA ASN A 130 9.88 -33.43 -10.03
C ASN A 130 10.25 -33.94 -11.44
N PRO A 131 9.53 -34.96 -11.95
CA PRO A 131 9.79 -35.52 -13.27
C PRO A 131 9.50 -34.54 -14.42
N PHE A 132 8.92 -33.38 -14.11
CA PHE A 132 8.50 -32.36 -15.07
C PHE A 132 9.45 -31.15 -15.14
N SER A 133 10.53 -31.14 -14.34
CA SER A 133 11.44 -29.99 -14.17
C SER A 133 12.09 -29.45 -15.46
N GLY A 134 12.12 -30.24 -16.54
CA GLY A 134 12.64 -29.83 -17.85
C GLY A 134 11.61 -29.26 -18.83
N PHE A 135 10.33 -29.14 -18.44
CA PHE A 135 9.25 -28.74 -19.34
C PHE A 135 8.61 -27.43 -18.89
N GLU A 136 8.55 -26.45 -19.80
CA GLU A 136 7.86 -25.19 -19.54
C GLU A 136 6.36 -25.33 -19.82
N LYS A 137 5.52 -24.97 -18.84
CA LYS A 137 4.05 -25.12 -18.91
C LYS A 137 3.42 -24.27 -20.03
N SER A 138 4.03 -23.14 -20.37
CA SER A 138 3.59 -22.23 -21.44
C SER A 138 3.82 -22.81 -22.84
N LEU A 139 4.86 -23.61 -23.03
CA LEU A 139 5.30 -24.13 -24.33
C LEU A 139 4.89 -25.59 -24.57
N THR A 140 4.68 -26.35 -23.50
CA THR A 140 4.47 -27.80 -23.57
C THR A 140 2.97 -28.12 -23.61
N ALA A 141 2.55 -28.96 -24.56
CA ALA A 141 1.15 -29.39 -24.67
C ALA A 141 0.70 -30.21 -23.44
N PRO A 142 -0.54 -30.05 -22.94
CA PRO A 142 -1.05 -30.81 -21.79
C PRO A 142 -0.93 -32.33 -21.93
N VAL A 143 -1.11 -32.86 -23.15
CA VAL A 143 -0.99 -34.30 -23.45
C VAL A 143 0.41 -34.83 -23.13
N THR A 144 1.47 -34.03 -23.34
CA THR A 144 2.84 -34.42 -22.99
C THR A 144 2.99 -34.60 -21.48
N PHE A 145 2.44 -33.69 -20.68
CA PHE A 145 2.43 -33.82 -19.22
C PHE A 145 1.67 -35.06 -18.76
N GLN A 146 0.52 -35.36 -19.38
CA GLN A 146 -0.23 -36.58 -19.10
C GLN A 146 0.60 -37.84 -19.40
N GLN A 147 1.26 -37.90 -20.56
CA GLN A 147 2.12 -39.05 -20.94
C GLN A 147 3.29 -39.25 -19.96
N LEU A 148 3.98 -38.17 -19.60
CA LEU A 148 5.06 -38.20 -18.60
C LEU A 148 4.55 -38.68 -17.25
N PHE A 149 3.38 -38.21 -16.84
CA PHE A 149 2.72 -38.65 -15.61
C PHE A 149 2.39 -40.16 -15.65
N TYR A 150 1.81 -40.66 -16.74
CA TYR A 150 1.49 -42.09 -16.88
C TYR A 150 2.75 -42.96 -16.89
N HIS A 151 3.83 -42.51 -17.53
CA HIS A 151 5.12 -43.20 -17.49
C HIS A 151 5.68 -43.26 -16.07
N HIS A 152 5.69 -42.13 -15.36
CA HIS A 152 6.10 -42.07 -13.95
C HIS A 152 5.21 -42.98 -13.07
N ARG A 153 3.88 -42.96 -13.28
CA ARG A 153 2.93 -43.81 -12.55
C ARG A 153 3.21 -45.29 -12.76
N TYR A 154 3.62 -45.69 -13.97
CA TYR A 154 4.02 -47.06 -14.30
C TYR A 154 5.28 -47.48 -13.52
N GLN A 155 6.31 -46.62 -13.47
CA GLN A 155 7.53 -46.87 -12.68
C GLN A 155 7.23 -47.07 -11.19
N TYR A 156 6.31 -46.28 -10.64
CA TYR A 156 5.86 -46.38 -9.25
C TYR A 156 4.57 -47.20 -9.08
N SER A 157 4.32 -48.18 -9.95
CA SER A 157 3.11 -49.04 -9.92
C SER A 157 2.85 -49.68 -8.56
N SER A 158 3.91 -50.05 -7.82
CA SER A 158 3.85 -50.64 -6.48
C SER A 158 3.48 -49.66 -5.35
N PHE A 159 3.44 -48.36 -5.62
CA PHE A 159 3.03 -47.33 -4.66
C PHE A 159 1.58 -46.94 -4.87
N ILE A 160 0.86 -46.75 -3.76
CA ILE A 160 -0.52 -46.27 -3.77
C ILE A 160 -0.53 -44.76 -4.01
N PRO A 161 -1.21 -44.27 -5.06
CA PRO A 161 -1.23 -42.85 -5.39
C PRO A 161 -2.27 -42.12 -4.53
N ILE A 162 -1.87 -41.02 -3.91
CA ILE A 162 -2.78 -40.09 -3.24
C ILE A 162 -2.59 -38.72 -3.86
N PHE A 163 -3.66 -38.06 -4.24
CA PHE A 163 -3.63 -36.69 -4.78
C PHE A 163 -4.16 -35.73 -3.75
N THR A 164 -3.53 -34.57 -3.63
CA THR A 164 -3.91 -33.54 -2.68
C THR A 164 -3.97 -32.20 -3.36
N ASP A 165 -4.99 -31.41 -3.02
CA ASP A 165 -5.10 -30.04 -3.51
C ASP A 165 -5.75 -29.11 -2.47
N GLY A 166 -5.39 -27.84 -2.51
CA GLY A 166 -5.96 -26.75 -1.72
C GLY A 166 -6.68 -25.75 -2.61
N SER A 167 -7.86 -25.29 -2.20
CA SER A 167 -8.61 -24.29 -2.95
C SER A 167 -8.96 -23.09 -2.09
N LYS A 168 -8.92 -21.91 -2.71
CA LYS A 168 -9.38 -20.65 -2.12
C LYS A 168 -10.14 -19.82 -3.15
N SER A 169 -11.38 -19.50 -2.82
CA SER A 169 -12.25 -18.58 -3.56
C SER A 169 -12.83 -17.55 -2.60
N ASP A 170 -13.63 -16.61 -3.12
CA ASP A 170 -14.19 -15.54 -2.28
C ASP A 170 -15.09 -16.12 -1.18
N GLY A 171 -14.74 -15.88 0.08
CA GLY A 171 -15.45 -16.42 1.23
C GLY A 171 -15.39 -17.95 1.41
N HIS A 172 -14.49 -18.66 0.73
CA HIS A 172 -14.37 -20.12 0.83
C HIS A 172 -12.91 -20.59 0.74
N VAL A 173 -12.55 -21.52 1.64
CA VAL A 173 -11.26 -22.20 1.64
C VAL A 173 -11.53 -23.68 1.91
N GLY A 174 -10.96 -24.56 1.10
CA GLY A 174 -11.14 -26.00 1.22
C GLY A 174 -9.89 -26.76 0.83
N CYS A 175 -9.81 -28.02 1.23
CA CYS A 175 -8.77 -28.95 0.80
C CYS A 175 -9.38 -30.29 0.43
N GLY A 176 -8.77 -30.95 -0.56
CA GLY A 176 -9.18 -32.22 -1.12
C GLY A 176 -8.06 -33.24 -1.02
N VAL A 177 -8.41 -34.48 -0.71
CA VAL A 177 -7.52 -35.65 -0.78
C VAL A 177 -8.25 -36.75 -1.54
N VAL A 178 -7.59 -37.31 -2.54
CA VAL A 178 -8.12 -38.41 -3.36
C VAL A 178 -7.19 -39.59 -3.23
N SER A 179 -7.66 -40.66 -2.62
CA SER A 179 -7.01 -41.97 -2.63
C SER A 179 -7.83 -42.95 -3.49
N PRO A 180 -7.30 -44.13 -3.84
CA PRO A 180 -8.06 -45.11 -4.61
C PRO A 180 -9.26 -45.68 -3.82
N SER A 181 -9.20 -45.61 -2.49
CA SER A 181 -10.23 -46.12 -1.58
C SER A 181 -11.26 -45.07 -1.18
N ASP A 182 -10.87 -43.80 -1.08
CA ASP A 182 -11.72 -42.76 -0.51
C ASP A 182 -11.42 -41.36 -1.10
N THR A 183 -12.37 -40.45 -0.95
CA THR A 183 -12.21 -39.03 -1.28
C THR A 183 -12.57 -38.17 -0.08
N LEU A 184 -11.57 -37.51 0.49
CA LEU A 184 -11.74 -36.63 1.64
C LEU A 184 -11.83 -35.19 1.16
N SER A 185 -12.87 -34.50 1.62
CA SER A 185 -13.09 -33.09 1.31
C SER A 185 -13.42 -32.33 2.59
N TYR A 186 -12.63 -31.30 2.86
CA TYR A 186 -12.71 -30.54 4.11
C TYR A 186 -12.71 -29.04 3.86
N ARG A 187 -13.68 -28.36 4.47
CA ARG A 187 -13.77 -26.91 4.52
C ARG A 187 -12.93 -26.37 5.66
N LEU A 188 -12.10 -25.38 5.37
CA LEU A 188 -11.27 -24.67 6.33
C LEU A 188 -11.89 -23.32 6.68
N HIS A 189 -11.37 -22.69 7.74
CA HIS A 189 -11.78 -21.33 8.07
C HIS A 189 -11.42 -20.36 6.94
N ASN A 190 -12.29 -19.39 6.65
CA ASN A 190 -12.13 -18.44 5.54
C ASN A 190 -10.86 -17.56 5.66
N PHE A 191 -10.25 -17.52 6.84
CA PHE A 191 -9.01 -16.77 7.08
C PHE A 191 -7.78 -17.52 6.60
N CYS A 192 -7.87 -18.84 6.43
CA CYS A 192 -6.77 -19.64 5.92
C CYS A 192 -6.34 -19.14 4.54
N SER A 193 -5.04 -19.13 4.30
CA SER A 193 -4.47 -18.84 2.99
C SER A 193 -4.56 -20.07 2.09
N ILE A 194 -4.45 -19.84 0.76
CA ILE A 194 -4.32 -20.94 -0.20
C ILE A 194 -3.16 -21.88 0.19
N PHE A 195 -2.03 -21.30 0.57
CA PHE A 195 -0.86 -22.03 1.04
C PHE A 195 -1.14 -22.93 2.25
N THR A 196 -1.96 -22.45 3.20
CA THR A 196 -2.39 -23.28 4.33
C THR A 196 -3.29 -24.42 3.88
N ALA A 197 -4.21 -24.17 2.95
CA ALA A 197 -5.09 -25.20 2.41
C ALA A 197 -4.30 -26.35 1.77
N GLU A 198 -3.28 -26.03 0.97
CA GLU A 198 -2.36 -27.01 0.37
C GLU A 198 -1.64 -27.88 1.41
N LEU A 199 -1.07 -27.23 2.43
CA LEU A 199 -0.40 -27.94 3.52
C LEU A 199 -1.39 -28.81 4.32
N VAL A 200 -2.61 -28.32 4.54
CA VAL A 200 -3.65 -29.10 5.24
C VAL A 200 -4.09 -30.29 4.40
N ALA A 201 -4.17 -30.17 3.07
CA ALA A 201 -4.44 -31.30 2.18
C ALA A 201 -3.41 -32.42 2.37
N ILE A 202 -2.11 -32.06 2.35
CA ILE A 202 -1.01 -32.99 2.61
C ILE A 202 -1.09 -33.59 4.02
N PHE A 203 -1.38 -32.76 5.02
CA PHE A 203 -1.54 -33.23 6.40
C PHE A 203 -2.68 -34.24 6.54
N CYS A 204 -3.83 -34.00 5.90
CA CYS A 204 -4.96 -34.92 5.87
C CYS A 204 -4.61 -36.25 5.18
N ALA A 205 -3.89 -36.19 4.04
CA ALA A 205 -3.41 -37.39 3.36
C ALA A 205 -2.51 -38.25 4.27
N LEU A 206 -1.60 -37.65 5.03
CA LEU A 206 -0.76 -38.39 5.97
C LEU A 206 -1.56 -38.99 7.14
N ARG A 207 -2.62 -38.32 7.59
CA ARG A 207 -3.53 -38.87 8.61
C ARG A 207 -4.32 -40.06 8.08
N GLU A 208 -4.71 -40.05 6.81
CA GLU A 208 -5.36 -41.20 6.14
C GLU A 208 -4.40 -42.39 5.98
N ILE A 209 -3.12 -42.12 5.70
CA ILE A 209 -2.08 -43.16 5.58
C ILE A 209 -1.78 -43.86 6.91
N SER A 210 -1.77 -43.10 8.01
CA SER A 210 -1.34 -43.61 9.33
C SER A 210 -2.03 -44.90 9.80
N PRO A 211 -3.37 -45.09 9.68
CA PRO A 211 -4.03 -46.33 10.06
C PRO A 211 -3.97 -47.43 8.98
N SER A 212 -3.37 -47.19 7.82
CA SER A 212 -3.39 -48.14 6.71
C SER A 212 -2.47 -49.35 6.96
N ASN A 213 -2.91 -50.52 6.48
CA ASN A 213 -2.09 -51.74 6.43
C ASN A 213 -1.03 -51.68 5.31
N GLN A 214 -1.21 -50.78 4.34
CA GLN A 214 -0.27 -50.60 3.25
C GLN A 214 0.92 -49.77 3.72
N ARG A 215 2.09 -49.97 3.09
CA ARG A 215 3.34 -49.32 3.52
C ARG A 215 3.99 -48.44 2.46
N LYS A 216 3.54 -48.50 1.20
CA LYS A 216 4.13 -47.76 0.08
C LYS A 216 3.13 -46.78 -0.51
N PHE A 217 3.36 -45.48 -0.32
CA PHE A 217 2.49 -44.41 -0.80
C PHE A 217 3.26 -43.37 -1.59
N ILE A 218 2.62 -42.80 -2.59
CA ILE A 218 3.12 -41.65 -3.33
C ILE A 218 2.07 -40.53 -3.30
N ILE A 219 2.44 -39.38 -2.74
CA ILE A 219 1.59 -38.20 -2.63
C ILE A 219 1.93 -37.26 -3.78
N TYR A 220 0.93 -36.97 -4.60
CA TYR A 220 0.98 -36.01 -5.69
C TYR A 220 0.33 -34.70 -5.26
N THR A 221 1.05 -33.59 -5.43
CA THR A 221 0.57 -32.23 -5.16
C THR A 221 1.08 -31.30 -6.25
N ASP A 222 0.28 -30.33 -6.65
CA ASP A 222 0.70 -29.26 -7.56
C ASP A 222 1.24 -28.01 -6.84
N SER A 223 1.20 -28.00 -5.50
CA SER A 223 1.76 -26.94 -4.69
C SER A 223 3.28 -27.06 -4.53
N MET A 224 4.01 -26.52 -5.50
CA MET A 224 5.48 -26.40 -5.43
C MET A 224 5.91 -25.65 -4.15
N SER A 225 5.14 -24.64 -3.74
CA SER A 225 5.41 -23.86 -2.53
C SER A 225 5.35 -24.72 -1.25
N ALA A 226 4.41 -25.66 -1.16
CA ALA A 226 4.30 -26.58 -0.03
C ALA A 226 5.52 -27.52 0.01
N LEU A 227 5.89 -28.10 -1.13
CA LEU A 227 7.05 -29.01 -1.24
C LEU A 227 8.37 -28.30 -0.90
N GLN A 228 8.59 -27.09 -1.41
CA GLN A 228 9.79 -26.29 -1.11
C GLN A 228 9.87 -25.89 0.37
N THR A 229 8.73 -25.63 1.00
CA THR A 229 8.67 -25.31 2.44
C THR A 229 8.99 -26.54 3.28
N LEU A 230 8.52 -27.72 2.87
CA LEU A 230 8.83 -28.97 3.55
C LEU A 230 10.30 -29.38 3.39
N SER A 231 10.94 -29.04 2.26
CA SER A 231 12.35 -29.36 2.01
C SER A 231 13.33 -28.47 2.78
N HIS A 232 12.94 -27.25 3.13
CA HIS A 232 13.79 -26.29 3.85
C HIS A 232 13.26 -26.06 5.26
N TYR A 233 13.72 -26.89 6.19
CA TYR A 233 13.35 -26.76 7.60
C TYR A 233 13.82 -25.42 8.19
N ASP A 234 12.91 -24.71 8.85
CA ASP A 234 13.16 -23.49 9.62
C ASP A 234 12.37 -23.53 10.94
N ILE A 235 12.90 -22.95 12.01
CA ILE A 235 12.25 -22.86 13.32
C ILE A 235 10.99 -21.97 13.26
N GLN A 236 10.94 -21.00 12.34
CA GLN A 236 9.82 -20.11 12.09
C GLN A 236 8.91 -20.60 10.95
N MET A 237 9.07 -21.85 10.53
CA MET A 237 8.27 -22.47 9.49
C MET A 237 6.79 -22.52 9.84
N HIS A 238 5.96 -22.68 8.82
CA HIS A 238 4.52 -22.75 8.99
C HIS A 238 4.11 -23.88 9.96
N PRO A 239 3.25 -23.63 10.97
CA PRO A 239 2.90 -24.62 11.99
C PRO A 239 2.34 -25.94 11.44
N VAL A 240 1.54 -25.88 10.37
CA VAL A 240 1.03 -27.09 9.69
C VAL A 240 2.16 -27.88 9.05
N ALA A 241 3.16 -27.21 8.49
CA ALA A 241 4.28 -27.87 7.84
C ALA A 241 5.19 -28.57 8.87
N LEU A 242 5.37 -27.99 10.06
CA LEU A 242 6.02 -28.68 11.19
C LEU A 242 5.25 -29.95 11.61
N LYS A 243 3.91 -29.88 11.66
CA LYS A 243 3.08 -31.07 11.93
C LYS A 243 3.25 -32.14 10.85
N ILE A 244 3.27 -31.77 9.58
CA ILE A 244 3.54 -32.68 8.45
C ILE A 244 4.89 -33.39 8.65
N LEU A 245 5.97 -32.64 8.92
CA LEU A 245 7.28 -33.24 9.16
C LEU A 245 7.27 -34.20 10.37
N SER A 246 6.51 -33.89 11.42
CA SER A 246 6.45 -34.73 12.63
C SER A 246 5.75 -36.06 12.36
N ILE A 247 4.64 -36.03 11.62
CA ILE A 247 3.92 -37.24 11.20
C ILE A 247 4.76 -38.03 10.21
N LEU A 248 5.44 -37.37 9.26
CA LEU A 248 6.34 -38.05 8.33
C LEU A 248 7.48 -38.77 9.06
N HIS A 249 8.10 -38.14 10.05
CA HIS A 249 9.14 -38.77 10.87
C HIS A 249 8.60 -40.01 11.59
N PHE A 250 7.42 -39.89 12.19
CA PHE A 250 6.76 -41.00 12.86
C PHE A 250 6.44 -42.15 11.89
N LEU A 251 5.80 -41.88 10.76
CA LEU A 251 5.44 -42.91 9.78
C LEU A 251 6.68 -43.61 9.20
N ARG A 252 7.78 -42.89 8.98
CA ARG A 252 9.04 -43.50 8.54
C ARG A 252 9.60 -44.46 9.59
N LYS A 253 9.51 -44.12 10.88
CA LYS A 253 9.92 -45.02 11.98
C LYS A 253 9.05 -46.28 12.04
N GLU A 254 7.77 -46.18 11.72
CA GLU A 254 6.83 -47.31 11.59
C GLU A 254 7.00 -48.12 10.29
N GLY A 255 8.02 -47.81 9.47
CA GLY A 255 8.35 -48.57 8.26
C GLY A 255 7.57 -48.18 7.01
N PHE A 256 6.89 -47.02 7.00
CA PHE A 256 6.24 -46.52 5.79
C PHE A 256 7.25 -45.89 4.82
N SER A 257 7.11 -46.22 3.54
CA SER A 257 7.82 -45.60 2.42
C SER A 257 6.87 -44.62 1.71
N ILE A 258 7.06 -43.33 2.00
CA ILE A 258 6.22 -42.24 1.46
C ILE A 258 7.06 -41.37 0.55
N ILE A 259 6.66 -41.28 -0.72
CA ILE A 259 7.29 -40.43 -1.74
C ILE A 259 6.39 -39.24 -2.01
N PHE A 260 6.97 -38.05 -2.16
CA PHE A 260 6.27 -36.86 -2.63
C PHE A 260 6.65 -36.58 -4.08
N CYS A 261 5.69 -36.21 -4.91
CA CYS A 261 5.92 -35.87 -6.30
C CYS A 261 5.12 -34.62 -6.68
N TRP A 262 5.80 -33.65 -7.29
CA TRP A 262 5.14 -32.48 -7.86
C TRP A 262 4.46 -32.85 -9.17
N VAL A 263 3.22 -32.40 -9.37
CA VAL A 263 2.49 -32.53 -10.64
C VAL A 263 2.05 -31.15 -11.15
N PRO A 264 2.01 -30.91 -12.46
CA PRO A 264 1.48 -29.67 -13.00
C PRO A 264 -0.05 -29.59 -12.83
N SER A 265 -0.55 -28.44 -12.37
CA SER A 265 -1.99 -28.17 -12.25
C SER A 265 -2.68 -28.00 -13.60
N HIS A 266 -3.97 -28.34 -13.70
CA HIS A 266 -4.84 -28.08 -14.86
C HIS A 266 -4.32 -28.61 -16.21
N VAL A 267 -3.70 -29.79 -16.21
CA VAL A 267 -3.26 -30.47 -17.43
C VAL A 267 -4.08 -31.72 -17.73
N GLY A 268 -5.16 -32.00 -16.97
CA GLY A 268 -6.02 -33.16 -17.19
C GLY A 268 -5.52 -34.46 -16.56
N ILE A 269 -4.68 -34.40 -15.51
CA ILE A 269 -4.34 -35.57 -14.70
C ILE A 269 -5.53 -35.85 -13.79
N SER A 270 -6.28 -36.94 -14.06
CA SER A 270 -7.57 -37.22 -13.44
C SER A 270 -7.59 -37.11 -11.91
N GLY A 271 -6.60 -37.69 -11.22
CA GLY A 271 -6.52 -37.61 -9.75
C GLY A 271 -6.34 -36.19 -9.22
N ASN A 272 -5.56 -35.35 -9.91
CA ASN A 272 -5.36 -33.95 -9.53
C ASN A 272 -6.61 -33.12 -9.80
N GLU A 273 -7.25 -33.29 -10.96
CA GLU A 273 -8.49 -32.56 -11.29
C GLU A 273 -9.65 -32.93 -10.33
N ILE A 274 -9.71 -34.19 -9.87
CA ILE A 274 -10.69 -34.59 -8.84
C ILE A 274 -10.35 -33.93 -7.50
N ALA A 275 -9.08 -33.91 -7.09
CA ALA A 275 -8.65 -33.26 -5.85
C ALA A 275 -8.99 -31.75 -5.85
N ASP A 276 -8.74 -31.06 -6.96
CA ASP A 276 -9.11 -29.65 -7.18
C ASP A 276 -10.62 -29.43 -7.08
N SER A 277 -11.40 -30.28 -7.77
CA SER A 277 -12.86 -30.20 -7.72
C SER A 277 -13.39 -30.39 -6.30
N ILE A 278 -12.99 -31.43 -5.58
CA ILE A 278 -13.49 -31.67 -4.22
C ILE A 278 -12.98 -30.64 -3.21
N ALA A 279 -11.80 -30.04 -3.42
CA ALA A 279 -11.31 -28.94 -2.61
C ALA A 279 -12.17 -27.68 -2.79
N LYS A 280 -12.58 -27.37 -4.03
CA LYS A 280 -13.45 -26.23 -4.38
C LYS A 280 -14.87 -26.36 -3.81
N PHE A 281 -15.38 -27.58 -3.69
CA PHE A 281 -16.76 -27.85 -3.25
C PHE A 281 -16.85 -28.36 -1.81
N ALA A 282 -15.80 -28.18 -1.01
CA ALA A 282 -15.75 -28.72 0.34
C ALA A 282 -16.82 -28.13 1.27
N SER A 283 -17.69 -28.98 1.82
CA SER A 283 -18.77 -28.55 2.71
C SER A 283 -18.50 -28.90 4.18
N THR A 284 -17.85 -30.04 4.43
CA THR A 284 -17.58 -30.56 5.77
C THR A 284 -16.49 -29.77 6.46
N PHE A 285 -16.84 -29.00 7.50
CA PHE A 285 -15.86 -28.22 8.26
C PHE A 285 -14.86 -29.12 9.00
N LEU A 286 -13.57 -28.90 8.75
CA LEU A 286 -12.50 -29.44 9.55
C LEU A 286 -12.23 -28.52 10.72
N THR A 287 -12.39 -29.04 11.93
CA THR A 287 -12.05 -28.35 13.18
C THR A 287 -10.54 -28.26 13.34
N GLN A 288 -9.92 -27.33 12.61
CA GLN A 288 -8.50 -27.05 12.68
C GLN A 288 -8.26 -25.59 13.06
N ASP A 289 -7.34 -25.40 14.02
CA ASP A 289 -6.92 -24.08 14.46
C ASP A 289 -6.20 -23.32 13.34
N ILE A 290 -6.33 -21.99 13.36
CA ILE A 290 -5.81 -21.13 12.30
C ILE A 290 -4.37 -20.69 12.60
N PRO A 291 -3.44 -20.81 11.65
CA PRO A 291 -2.09 -20.28 11.81
C PRO A 291 -2.08 -18.76 12.09
N TYR A 292 -1.22 -18.30 13.00
CA TYR A 292 -1.06 -16.87 13.31
C TYR A 292 -0.80 -16.00 12.07
N SER A 293 -0.01 -16.50 11.11
CA SER A 293 0.29 -15.81 9.85
C SER A 293 -0.95 -15.45 9.06
N ASP A 294 -1.94 -16.33 9.06
CA ASP A 294 -3.19 -16.18 8.32
C ASP A 294 -4.15 -15.24 9.05
N VAL A 295 -4.30 -15.40 10.37
CA VAL A 295 -5.07 -14.45 11.20
C VAL A 295 -4.49 -13.04 11.11
N LYS A 296 -3.17 -12.90 11.15
CA LYS A 296 -2.47 -11.61 10.97
C LYS A 296 -2.80 -10.97 9.63
N LYS A 297 -2.76 -11.73 8.53
CA LYS A 297 -3.08 -11.22 7.19
C LYS A 297 -4.54 -10.77 7.13
N SER A 298 -5.47 -11.62 7.56
CA SER A 298 -6.91 -11.32 7.58
C SER A 298 -7.22 -10.08 8.40
N PHE A 299 -6.67 -9.98 9.62
CA PHE A 299 -6.91 -8.85 10.51
C PHE A 299 -6.34 -7.53 9.97
N VAL A 300 -5.14 -7.56 9.39
CA VAL A 300 -4.56 -6.35 8.78
C VAL A 300 -5.36 -5.91 7.56
N SER A 301 -5.87 -6.86 6.77
CA SER A 301 -6.77 -6.54 5.65
C SER A 301 -8.08 -5.92 6.15
N HIS A 302 -8.70 -6.47 7.18
CA HIS A 302 -9.90 -5.91 7.79
C HIS A 302 -9.70 -4.47 8.29
N LEU A 303 -8.56 -4.19 8.93
CA LEU A 303 -8.21 -2.83 9.35
C LEU A 303 -8.00 -1.88 8.17
N HIS A 304 -7.42 -2.37 7.07
CA HIS A 304 -7.27 -1.57 5.85
C HIS A 304 -8.64 -1.27 5.23
N THR A 305 -9.54 -2.25 5.15
CA THR A 305 -10.92 -2.05 4.69
C THR A 305 -11.66 -1.06 5.58
N THR A 306 -11.50 -1.15 6.90
CA THR A 306 -12.09 -0.18 7.84
C THR A 306 -11.56 1.23 7.60
N TRP A 307 -10.24 1.36 7.36
CA TRP A 307 -9.63 2.65 7.04
C TRP A 307 -10.13 3.20 5.69
N GLN A 308 -10.26 2.34 4.68
CA GLN A 308 -10.83 2.68 3.37
C GLN A 308 -12.28 3.15 3.51
N ASN A 309 -13.13 2.41 4.23
CA ASN A 309 -14.52 2.82 4.47
C ASN A 309 -14.61 4.19 5.16
N ASN A 310 -13.76 4.44 6.16
CA ASN A 310 -13.69 5.74 6.82
C ASN A 310 -13.25 6.86 5.87
N TRP A 311 -12.38 6.53 4.91
CA TRP A 311 -11.93 7.45 3.87
C TRP A 311 -13.01 7.73 2.84
N ASP A 312 -13.79 6.71 2.45
CA ASP A 312 -14.93 6.85 1.53
C ASP A 312 -16.03 7.75 2.11
N LEU A 313 -16.16 7.81 3.44
CA LEU A 313 -17.05 8.76 4.13
C LEU A 313 -16.57 10.22 4.04
N GLN A 314 -15.32 10.48 3.66
CA GLN A 314 -14.75 11.83 3.54
C GLN A 314 -15.13 12.50 2.21
N MET A 315 -16.42 12.50 1.86
CA MET A 315 -16.94 13.03 0.58
C MET A 315 -16.61 14.51 0.33
N ASN A 316 -16.45 15.30 1.39
CA ASN A 316 -16.10 16.73 1.29
C ASN A 316 -14.58 16.99 1.27
N ASN A 317 -13.75 15.94 1.37
CA ASN A 317 -12.30 16.08 1.39
C ASN A 317 -11.77 16.21 -0.04
N LYS A 318 -11.12 17.34 -0.34
CA LYS A 318 -10.56 17.64 -1.67
C LYS A 318 -9.62 16.54 -2.19
N LEU A 319 -8.86 15.91 -1.30
CA LEU A 319 -7.95 14.83 -1.66
C LEU A 319 -8.69 13.55 -2.08
N HIS A 320 -9.87 13.27 -1.50
CA HIS A 320 -10.65 12.07 -1.79
C HIS A 320 -11.05 12.00 -3.27
N PHE A 321 -11.44 13.12 -3.88
CA PHE A 321 -11.75 13.21 -5.31
C PHE A 321 -10.58 12.80 -6.22
N VAL A 322 -9.35 13.07 -5.79
CA VAL A 322 -8.15 12.73 -6.54
C VAL A 322 -7.69 11.30 -6.24
N LYS A 323 -7.90 10.87 -4.99
CA LYS A 323 -7.36 9.61 -4.47
C LYS A 323 -8.44 8.88 -3.67
N PRO A 324 -9.40 8.23 -4.35
CA PRO A 324 -10.44 7.46 -3.69
C PRO A 324 -9.87 6.24 -2.98
N PHE A 325 -8.86 5.58 -3.55
CA PHE A 325 -8.25 4.39 -2.95
C PHE A 325 -7.00 4.72 -2.14
N ILE A 326 -6.88 4.12 -0.96
CA ILE A 326 -5.72 4.29 -0.10
C ILE A 326 -4.59 3.37 -0.58
N ASP A 327 -3.66 3.95 -1.35
CA ASP A 327 -2.42 3.31 -1.78
C ASP A 327 -1.22 4.25 -1.64
N MET A 328 -0.02 3.70 -1.81
CA MET A 328 1.21 4.49 -1.72
C MET A 328 1.39 5.34 -2.98
N TRP A 329 1.68 6.63 -2.82
CA TRP A 329 2.08 7.48 -3.94
C TRP A 329 3.46 7.07 -4.49
N PRO A 330 3.73 7.24 -5.80
CA PRO A 330 5.06 7.07 -6.34
C PRO A 330 6.02 8.07 -5.68
N ILE A 331 7.22 7.60 -5.33
CA ILE A 331 8.23 8.39 -4.63
C ILE A 331 8.82 9.41 -5.60
N LEU A 332 8.77 10.69 -5.23
CA LEU A 332 9.47 11.75 -5.93
C LEU A 332 10.81 12.04 -5.24
N PRO A 333 11.94 11.96 -5.95
CA PRO A 333 13.26 12.16 -5.34
C PRO A 333 13.57 13.63 -5.01
N ILE A 334 12.70 14.57 -5.41
CA ILE A 334 12.91 16.02 -5.24
C ILE A 334 11.91 16.55 -4.21
N ARG A 335 12.43 16.91 -3.02
CA ARG A 335 11.63 17.38 -1.88
C ARG A 335 10.76 18.58 -2.23
N GLU A 336 11.30 19.57 -2.93
CA GLU A 336 10.57 20.80 -3.27
C GLU A 336 9.33 20.50 -4.14
N LEU A 337 9.49 19.62 -5.14
CA LEU A 337 8.40 19.21 -6.01
C LEU A 337 7.35 18.40 -5.23
N ASP A 338 7.80 17.48 -4.37
CA ASP A 338 6.92 16.67 -3.53
C ASP A 338 6.07 17.53 -2.57
N VAL A 339 6.64 18.58 -1.96
CA VAL A 339 5.89 19.54 -1.14
C VAL A 339 4.80 20.23 -1.95
N LYS A 340 5.17 20.76 -3.13
CA LYS A 340 4.22 21.50 -3.99
C LYS A 340 3.09 20.59 -4.44
N LEU A 341 3.42 19.37 -4.87
CA LEU A 341 2.45 18.39 -5.33
C LEU A 341 1.53 17.93 -4.19
N THR A 342 2.08 17.64 -3.02
CA THR A 342 1.32 17.31 -1.81
C THR A 342 0.29 18.40 -1.49
N ARG A 343 0.72 19.67 -1.48
CA ARG A 343 -0.17 20.81 -1.21
C ARG A 343 -1.28 20.93 -2.25
N LEU A 344 -0.97 20.73 -3.53
CA LEU A 344 -1.97 20.69 -4.60
C LEU A 344 -2.96 19.54 -4.43
N ARG A 345 -2.48 18.33 -4.11
CA ARG A 345 -3.31 17.13 -3.87
C ARG A 345 -4.30 17.33 -2.71
N ILE A 346 -3.86 17.94 -1.61
CA ILE A 346 -4.74 18.29 -0.48
C ILE A 346 -5.73 19.40 -0.89
N GLY A 347 -5.45 20.14 -1.96
CA GLY A 347 -6.21 21.33 -2.36
C GLY A 347 -5.91 22.54 -1.48
N HIS A 348 -4.73 22.55 -0.85
CA HIS A 348 -4.28 23.52 0.12
C HIS A 348 -3.04 24.26 -0.40
N THR A 349 -3.24 25.44 -1.01
CA THR A 349 -2.14 26.33 -1.44
C THR A 349 -2.11 27.59 -0.60
N ARG A 350 -1.03 28.37 -0.71
CA ARG A 350 -0.95 29.67 -0.03
C ARG A 350 -2.08 30.58 -0.51
N PHE A 351 -2.37 30.61 -1.81
CA PHE A 351 -3.43 31.45 -2.37
C PHE A 351 -4.83 31.06 -1.88
N THR A 352 -5.16 29.77 -1.88
CA THR A 352 -6.51 29.32 -1.48
C THR A 352 -6.75 29.35 0.03
N HIS A 353 -5.70 29.35 0.86
CA HIS A 353 -5.84 29.21 2.33
C HIS A 353 -5.13 30.27 3.17
N LYS A 354 -4.51 31.28 2.57
CA LYS A 354 -3.99 32.44 3.30
C LYS A 354 -5.08 33.05 4.20
N HIS A 355 -6.30 33.20 3.67
CA HIS A 355 -7.41 33.80 4.41
C HIS A 355 -7.73 33.08 5.73
N LEU A 356 -7.65 31.74 5.79
CA LEU A 356 -7.84 30.97 7.03
C LEU A 356 -6.72 31.20 8.05
N ILE A 357 -5.50 31.48 7.59
CA ILE A 357 -4.34 31.72 8.45
C ILE A 357 -4.40 33.13 9.05
N PHE A 358 -4.92 34.11 8.30
CA PHE A 358 -4.97 35.52 8.71
C PHE A 358 -6.37 35.99 9.16
N GLY A 359 -7.39 35.13 9.12
CA GLY A 359 -8.77 35.49 9.47
C GLY A 359 -9.45 36.42 8.45
N GLU A 360 -8.98 36.42 7.20
CA GLU A 360 -9.51 37.25 6.12
C GLU A 360 -10.71 36.57 5.43
N ARG A 361 -11.44 37.32 4.59
CA ARG A 361 -12.51 36.74 3.76
C ARG A 361 -11.94 35.80 2.70
N THR A 362 -12.68 34.74 2.36
CA THR A 362 -12.32 33.83 1.28
C THR A 362 -12.13 34.61 -0.02
N PRO A 363 -11.01 34.42 -0.74
CA PRO A 363 -10.80 35.11 -2.00
C PRO A 363 -11.77 34.53 -3.05
N VAL A 364 -12.50 35.43 -3.71
CA VAL A 364 -13.53 35.09 -4.71
C VAL A 364 -13.03 35.44 -6.10
N CYS A 365 -13.32 34.59 -7.08
CA CYS A 365 -13.02 34.85 -8.48
C CYS A 365 -13.85 36.04 -9.00
N PRO A 366 -13.23 37.10 -9.54
CA PRO A 366 -13.97 38.27 -10.02
C PRO A 366 -14.81 37.97 -11.27
N THR A 367 -14.45 36.93 -12.04
CA THR A 367 -15.17 36.54 -13.26
C THR A 367 -16.29 35.54 -12.99
N CYS A 368 -16.06 34.58 -12.09
CA CYS A 368 -16.98 33.47 -11.84
C CYS A 368 -17.82 33.65 -10.57
N HIS A 369 -17.45 34.60 -9.70
CA HIS A 369 -18.07 34.83 -8.39
C HIS A 369 -18.08 33.61 -7.46
N THR A 370 -17.21 32.63 -7.71
CA THR A 370 -16.99 31.43 -6.87
C THR A 370 -15.71 31.57 -6.06
N ASP A 371 -15.65 30.93 -4.89
CA ASP A 371 -14.42 30.87 -4.08
C ASP A 371 -13.26 30.24 -4.84
N PHE A 372 -12.06 30.80 -4.68
CA PHE A 372 -10.86 30.22 -5.29
C PHE A 372 -10.50 28.88 -4.65
N SER A 373 -10.55 27.82 -5.46
CA SER A 373 -10.06 26.48 -5.13
C SER A 373 -8.98 26.03 -6.12
N VAL A 374 -8.25 24.97 -5.78
CA VAL A 374 -7.27 24.38 -6.71
C VAL A 374 -7.97 23.85 -7.96
N THR A 375 -9.14 23.22 -7.84
CA THR A 375 -9.95 22.76 -8.99
C THR A 375 -10.41 23.94 -9.84
N HIS A 376 -10.86 25.02 -9.20
CA HIS A 376 -11.33 26.20 -9.90
C HIS A 376 -10.23 26.80 -10.78
N ILE A 377 -9.02 26.98 -10.24
CA ILE A 377 -7.92 27.62 -10.98
C ILE A 377 -7.37 26.66 -12.06
N LEU A 378 -7.14 25.39 -11.70
CA LEU A 378 -6.49 24.41 -12.59
C LEU A 378 -7.40 23.75 -13.61
N ILE A 379 -8.73 23.83 -13.47
CA ILE A 379 -9.66 23.05 -14.31
C ILE A 379 -10.83 23.91 -14.80
N GLU A 380 -11.55 24.57 -13.90
CA GLU A 380 -12.91 25.07 -14.21
C GLU A 380 -12.92 26.51 -14.75
N CYS A 381 -12.11 27.40 -14.18
CA CYS A 381 -12.24 28.84 -14.40
C CYS A 381 -11.91 29.23 -15.85
N PRO A 382 -12.82 29.92 -16.58
CA PRO A 382 -12.57 30.36 -17.95
C PRO A 382 -11.40 31.34 -18.07
N SER A 383 -11.22 32.21 -17.08
CA SER A 383 -10.15 33.24 -17.09
C SER A 383 -8.74 32.65 -17.12
N PHE A 384 -8.58 31.41 -16.64
CA PHE A 384 -7.29 30.70 -16.67
C PHE A 384 -7.16 29.72 -17.85
N LYS A 385 -8.16 29.63 -18.76
CA LYS A 385 -8.16 28.66 -19.86
C LYS A 385 -6.94 28.79 -20.77
N SER A 386 -6.60 30.00 -21.21
CA SER A 386 -5.44 30.27 -22.08
C SER A 386 -4.12 29.84 -21.43
N HIS A 387 -3.97 30.06 -20.12
CA HIS A 387 -2.80 29.63 -19.36
C HIS A 387 -2.72 28.10 -19.28
N ARG A 388 -3.84 27.41 -19.12
CA ARG A 388 -3.87 25.94 -19.11
C ARG A 388 -3.47 25.36 -20.46
N GLU A 389 -4.03 25.90 -21.54
CA GLU A 389 -3.69 25.47 -22.91
C GLU A 389 -2.21 25.68 -23.20
N TYR A 390 -1.65 26.83 -22.80
CA TYR A 390 -0.23 27.14 -22.97
C TYR A 390 0.70 26.20 -22.18
N HIS A 391 0.39 25.89 -20.92
CA HIS A 391 1.28 25.11 -20.06
C HIS A 391 1.09 23.59 -20.14
N PHE A 392 -0.11 23.12 -20.50
CA PHE A 392 -0.45 21.70 -20.45
C PHE A 392 -0.80 21.10 -21.81
N ASN A 393 -0.91 21.88 -22.89
CA ASN A 393 -1.19 21.42 -24.25
C ASN A 393 -2.37 20.44 -24.36
N SER A 394 -3.36 20.53 -23.47
CA SER A 394 -4.54 19.65 -23.47
C SER A 394 -5.81 20.44 -23.16
N PRO A 395 -6.87 20.30 -23.99
CA PRO A 395 -8.14 21.00 -23.79
C PRO A 395 -9.02 20.36 -22.69
N SER A 396 -8.74 19.13 -22.27
CA SER A 396 -9.51 18.37 -21.29
C SER A 396 -8.60 17.76 -20.23
N LEU A 397 -8.20 18.56 -19.25
CA LEU A 397 -7.40 18.12 -18.10
C LEU A 397 -8.31 17.81 -16.93
N THR A 398 -8.08 16.69 -16.26
CA THR A 398 -8.63 16.43 -14.94
C THR A 398 -7.60 16.79 -13.86
N LEU A 399 -8.07 17.03 -12.64
CA LEU A 399 -7.14 17.29 -11.54
C LEU A 399 -6.23 16.07 -11.30
N GLN A 400 -6.73 14.85 -11.50
CA GLN A 400 -5.96 13.62 -11.37
C GLN A 400 -4.79 13.58 -12.35
N ASP A 401 -4.98 13.98 -13.61
CA ASP A 401 -3.91 14.05 -14.62
C ASP A 401 -2.75 14.97 -14.20
N LEU A 402 -3.06 16.01 -13.43
CA LEU A 402 -2.09 17.01 -12.98
C LEU A 402 -1.35 16.62 -11.70
N VAL A 403 -1.98 15.83 -10.82
CA VAL A 403 -1.44 15.56 -9.49
C VAL A 403 -1.08 14.10 -9.22
N VAL A 404 -1.39 13.19 -10.13
CA VAL A 404 -0.91 11.79 -10.15
C VAL A 404 0.26 11.71 -11.14
N PRO A 405 1.53 11.69 -10.69
CA PRO A 405 2.64 11.42 -11.59
C PRO A 405 2.47 9.99 -12.10
N LEU A 406 2.19 9.84 -13.39
CA LEU A 406 2.29 8.54 -14.04
C LEU A 406 3.75 8.09 -13.93
N CYS A 407 3.98 7.00 -13.22
CA CYS A 407 5.26 6.32 -13.25
C CYS A 407 5.47 5.86 -14.71
N GLY A 408 6.35 6.54 -15.45
CA GLY A 408 6.69 6.20 -16.84
C GLY A 408 6.08 7.07 -17.94
N ILE A 409 5.19 8.02 -17.64
CA ILE A 409 4.69 8.99 -18.64
C ILE A 409 4.76 10.39 -18.04
N LEU A 410 5.95 11.00 -18.09
CA LEU A 410 5.99 12.43 -18.38
C LEU A 410 5.64 12.52 -19.87
N PRO A 411 4.50 13.11 -20.27
CA PRO A 411 4.16 13.23 -21.68
C PRO A 411 5.27 14.02 -22.38
N TYR A 412 5.89 13.40 -23.39
CA TYR A 412 6.78 14.02 -24.37
C TYR A 412 7.98 14.82 -23.83
N ASP A 413 9.13 14.13 -23.79
CA ASP A 413 10.41 14.59 -24.31
C ASP A 413 10.80 16.07 -24.07
N TRP A 414 10.89 16.49 -22.80
CA TRP A 414 11.47 17.79 -22.45
C TRP A 414 12.98 17.89 -22.79
N ARG A 415 13.63 16.77 -23.12
CA ARG A 415 15.06 16.71 -23.48
C ARG A 415 15.36 17.30 -24.86
N SER A 416 14.38 17.36 -25.76
CA SER A 416 14.53 17.90 -27.12
C SER A 416 14.74 19.42 -27.16
N LEU A 417 14.22 20.16 -26.17
CA LEU A 417 14.36 21.62 -26.10
C LEU A 417 15.69 22.11 -25.51
N ALA A 418 16.52 21.21 -24.97
CA ALA A 418 17.83 21.57 -24.40
C ALA A 418 18.99 21.55 -25.42
N LYS A 419 18.76 21.13 -26.67
CA LYS A 419 19.84 20.97 -27.67
C LYS A 419 20.07 22.17 -28.60
N ASN A 420 19.15 23.13 -28.69
CA ASN A 420 19.31 24.30 -29.57
C ASN A 420 19.53 25.63 -28.81
N GLY A 421 20.17 25.56 -27.64
CA GLY A 421 20.58 26.73 -26.86
C GLY A 421 22.07 27.04 -27.02
N SER A 422 22.51 27.33 -28.24
CA SER A 422 23.80 28.01 -28.46
C SER A 422 23.51 29.33 -29.16
N CYS A 423 23.53 30.43 -28.43
CA CYS A 423 24.16 31.63 -28.99
C CYS A 423 24.49 32.64 -27.89
N ALA A 424 25.74 33.05 -27.95
CA ALA A 424 26.41 33.93 -27.02
C ALA A 424 25.84 35.36 -27.03
N ILE A 425 26.04 36.01 -25.90
CA ILE A 425 25.81 37.43 -25.65
C ILE A 425 26.68 38.27 -26.61
N LYS A 426 26.10 39.28 -27.26
CA LYS A 426 26.82 40.46 -27.77
C LYS A 426 26.12 41.74 -27.29
N PRO A 427 26.86 42.80 -26.89
CA PRO A 427 26.27 43.99 -26.28
C PRO A 427 26.12 45.20 -27.22
N GLN A 428 25.10 46.03 -26.92
CA GLN A 428 24.86 47.47 -27.26
C GLN A 428 24.40 47.86 -28.69
N PRO A 429 23.86 49.10 -28.96
CA PRO A 429 23.33 50.18 -28.08
C PRO A 429 21.94 50.80 -28.48
N THR A 430 21.36 51.58 -27.54
CA THR A 430 20.48 52.80 -27.67
C THR A 430 19.19 52.86 -28.53
N ASN A 431 18.13 53.31 -27.83
CA ASN A 431 17.00 54.20 -28.21
C ASN A 431 15.95 53.82 -29.29
N GLN A 432 14.71 53.70 -28.79
CA GLN A 432 13.39 53.93 -29.42
C GLN A 432 12.78 52.85 -30.36
N PRO A 433 11.44 52.84 -30.52
CA PRO A 433 10.62 51.63 -30.36
C PRO A 433 10.04 51.10 -31.68
N ALA A 434 9.72 49.80 -31.76
CA ALA A 434 8.73 49.33 -32.73
C ALA A 434 8.11 47.96 -32.38
N TYR A 435 6.81 47.93 -32.60
CA TYR A 435 5.88 46.82 -32.76
C TYR A 435 6.41 45.63 -33.58
N ILE A 436 5.85 44.43 -33.34
CA ILE A 436 5.88 43.33 -34.31
C ILE A 436 4.45 42.95 -34.68
N ILE A 437 4.12 43.21 -35.95
CA ILE A 437 2.99 42.66 -36.71
C ILE A 437 3.43 41.31 -37.30
N PHE A 438 2.50 40.36 -37.33
CA PHE A 438 2.63 39.05 -37.95
C PHE A 438 2.77 39.14 -39.48
N SER A 439 3.66 38.35 -40.08
CA SER A 439 3.60 38.05 -41.52
C SER A 439 3.64 36.54 -41.76
N SER A 440 2.51 35.98 -42.19
CA SER A 440 2.42 34.79 -43.02
C SER A 440 2.85 35.15 -44.45
N GLY A 441 3.58 34.28 -45.14
CA GLY A 441 4.00 34.52 -46.53
C GLY A 441 2.82 34.64 -47.48
N ASP A 442 2.77 35.71 -48.29
CA ASP A 442 3.08 35.66 -49.72
C ASP A 442 2.94 37.05 -50.42
N SER A 443 3.82 37.30 -51.39
CA SER A 443 3.73 38.25 -52.52
C SER A 443 3.80 39.79 -52.33
N SER A 444 4.89 40.35 -52.89
CA SER A 444 4.98 41.61 -53.69
C SER A 444 4.95 43.02 -53.04
N LYS A 445 5.90 43.85 -53.54
CA LYS A 445 6.04 45.32 -53.55
C LYS A 445 6.63 46.06 -52.32
N SER A 446 7.92 46.38 -52.48
CA SER A 446 8.66 47.64 -52.22
C SER A 446 8.06 48.78 -51.36
N GLY A 447 8.88 49.32 -50.44
CA GLY A 447 8.78 50.70 -49.93
C GLY A 447 9.73 51.00 -48.76
N HIS A 448 10.53 52.07 -48.87
CA HIS A 448 11.63 52.52 -47.98
C HIS A 448 11.19 53.54 -46.89
N LEU A 449 12.13 53.87 -45.97
CA LEU A 449 12.28 55.04 -45.05
C LEU A 449 11.87 54.83 -43.57
N SER A 450 12.45 55.40 -42.49
CA SER A 450 13.77 55.92 -42.04
C SER A 450 13.51 56.83 -40.80
N LEU A 451 14.32 56.70 -39.71
CA LEU A 451 14.65 57.69 -38.63
C LEU A 451 13.51 58.08 -37.64
N GLU A 452 13.66 58.28 -36.31
CA GLU A 452 14.70 58.96 -35.50
C GLU A 452 14.48 58.66 -33.98
N SER A 453 15.50 58.91 -33.13
CA SER A 453 15.48 58.96 -31.64
C SER A 453 16.10 60.32 -31.19
N PRO A 454 16.45 60.73 -29.92
CA PRO A 454 16.49 60.06 -28.59
C PRO A 454 16.20 60.97 -27.33
N SER A 455 16.51 60.48 -26.09
CA SER A 455 17.07 61.18 -24.89
C SER A 455 16.33 60.87 -23.56
N GLN A 456 16.85 60.91 -22.32
CA GLN A 456 18.13 60.66 -21.60
C GLN A 456 17.82 60.84 -20.07
N GLY A 457 18.54 60.17 -19.15
CA GLY A 457 18.72 60.66 -17.76
C GLY A 457 18.63 59.64 -16.60
N GLY A 458 19.76 59.36 -15.93
CA GLY A 458 19.91 58.52 -14.71
C GLY A 458 19.61 59.27 -13.38
N PRO A 459 20.14 58.88 -12.18
CA PRO A 459 21.23 57.94 -11.91
C PRO A 459 20.96 56.86 -10.83
N SER A 460 21.98 56.02 -10.70
CA SER A 460 22.20 54.78 -9.95
C SER A 460 22.54 54.92 -8.47
N TYR A 461 22.04 53.98 -7.64
CA TYR A 461 22.71 53.49 -6.43
C TYR A 461 22.88 51.97 -6.54
N HIS A 462 24.13 51.54 -6.71
CA HIS A 462 24.55 50.15 -6.67
C HIS A 462 24.97 49.78 -5.24
N CYS A 463 24.43 48.68 -4.73
CA CYS A 463 25.19 47.45 -4.39
C CYS A 463 24.65 46.80 -3.11
N PHE A 464 23.94 45.66 -3.24
CA PHE A 464 24.21 44.44 -2.49
C PHE A 464 23.38 43.29 -3.11
N PHE A 465 23.99 42.10 -3.19
CA PHE A 465 23.52 40.81 -3.74
C PHE A 465 23.75 40.54 -5.23
N SER A 466 24.85 39.82 -5.49
CA SER A 466 25.00 38.91 -6.62
C SER A 466 25.55 37.57 -6.10
N LYS A 467 25.13 36.50 -6.80
CA LYS A 467 25.50 35.07 -6.69
C LYS A 467 24.77 34.27 -5.60
N VAL A 468 23.72 33.55 -6.02
CA VAL A 468 23.78 32.10 -6.32
C VAL A 468 22.69 31.79 -7.36
N PHE A 469 23.08 31.78 -8.64
CA PHE A 469 22.35 31.11 -9.72
C PHE A 469 23.40 30.57 -10.67
N THR A 470 23.61 29.26 -10.65
CA THR A 470 24.02 28.45 -11.81
C THR A 470 23.84 26.97 -11.44
N GLU A 471 23.28 26.21 -12.40
CA GLU A 471 23.23 24.74 -12.51
C GLU A 471 22.04 24.00 -11.85
N HIS A 472 20.92 23.85 -12.57
CA HIS A 472 20.54 22.61 -13.29
C HIS A 472 19.07 22.71 -13.84
N PRO A 473 18.77 22.32 -15.10
CA PRO A 473 17.44 22.50 -15.69
C PRO A 473 16.57 21.25 -15.50
N LEU A 474 15.78 21.21 -14.42
CA LEU A 474 14.73 20.19 -14.23
C LEU A 474 13.55 20.81 -13.47
N ALA A 475 12.35 20.74 -14.05
CA ALA A 475 11.04 21.17 -13.52
C ALA A 475 10.57 22.63 -13.78
N ALA A 476 10.82 23.19 -14.97
CA ALA A 476 10.42 24.57 -15.28
C ALA A 476 8.92 24.79 -15.65
N GLY A 477 8.21 23.80 -16.19
CA GLY A 477 6.83 24.01 -16.72
C GLY A 477 5.73 24.16 -15.65
N PHE A 478 5.68 23.24 -14.70
CA PHE A 478 4.64 23.20 -13.66
C PHE A 478 4.88 24.18 -12.50
N ILE A 479 6.15 24.41 -12.18
CA ILE A 479 6.58 25.29 -11.09
C ILE A 479 6.49 26.77 -11.49
N SER A 480 6.74 27.09 -12.76
CA SER A 480 6.60 28.45 -13.30
C SER A 480 5.16 28.96 -13.19
N TRP A 481 4.15 28.14 -13.52
CA TRP A 481 2.74 28.54 -13.44
C TRP A 481 2.25 28.79 -12.00
N ILE A 482 2.63 27.96 -11.02
CA ILE A 482 2.27 28.19 -9.60
C ILE A 482 2.93 29.47 -9.07
N SER A 483 4.08 29.86 -9.61
CA SER A 483 4.78 31.09 -9.26
C SER A 483 4.30 32.32 -10.06
N SER A 484 3.72 32.13 -11.26
CA SER A 484 3.22 33.20 -12.12
C SER A 484 1.72 33.49 -11.93
N ALA A 485 0.96 32.57 -11.31
CA ALA A 485 -0.46 32.76 -10.98
C ALA A 485 -0.71 33.66 -9.74
N GLY A 486 0.29 34.41 -9.30
CA GLY A 486 0.16 35.46 -8.29
C GLY A 486 0.85 36.71 -8.77
N PHE A 487 0.11 37.82 -8.77
CA PHE A 487 0.45 39.17 -9.25
C PHE A 487 0.10 39.47 -10.71
N HIS A 488 -1.10 39.99 -10.92
CA HIS A 488 -1.31 41.33 -11.47
C HIS A 488 -2.80 41.70 -11.33
N GLN A 489 -3.18 42.24 -10.17
CA GLN A 489 -4.27 43.22 -10.06
C GLN A 489 -4.26 43.86 -8.67
N LEU A 490 -4.43 45.19 -8.66
CA LEU A 490 -4.53 46.13 -7.54
C LEU A 490 -3.22 46.79 -7.10
N ASP A 491 -2.78 47.75 -7.91
CA ASP A 491 -2.31 49.04 -7.39
C ASP A 491 -3.51 49.80 -6.78
N SER A 492 -3.24 50.56 -5.71
CA SER A 492 -4.15 51.37 -4.88
C SER A 492 -4.96 50.62 -3.80
N VAL A 493 -4.30 50.24 -2.70
CA VAL A 493 -4.71 50.56 -1.29
C VAL A 493 -3.49 50.23 -0.41
N PHE A 494 -2.53 51.17 -0.25
CA PHE A 494 -1.61 51.23 0.89
C PHE A 494 -0.85 52.58 0.85
N GLN A 495 -1.57 53.66 1.15
CA GLN A 495 -1.00 54.87 1.73
C GLN A 495 -1.91 55.26 2.89
N GLU A 496 -1.65 54.71 4.06
CA GLU A 496 -1.84 55.34 5.37
C GLU A 496 -1.63 54.32 6.49
N GLN A 497 -1.09 54.79 7.61
CA GLN A 497 -0.93 54.09 8.89
C GLN A 497 0.38 53.33 9.11
N THR A 498 1.48 54.08 9.14
CA THR A 498 2.50 53.90 10.18
C THR A 498 2.34 54.98 11.25
N SER A 499 1.58 54.70 12.31
CA SER A 499 1.80 55.38 13.59
C SER A 499 1.41 54.50 14.78
N ASN A 500 2.34 54.39 15.73
CA ASN A 500 2.17 54.05 17.15
C ASN A 500 1.62 52.66 17.54
N HIS A 501 2.52 51.73 17.91
CA HIS A 501 2.86 51.45 19.33
C HIS A 501 3.67 50.13 19.53
N ARG A 502 4.77 50.27 20.27
CA ARG A 502 5.38 49.38 21.29
C ARG A 502 5.17 47.84 21.20
N LEU A 503 6.24 47.15 20.78
CA LEU A 503 6.94 45.98 21.39
C LEU A 503 6.26 45.19 22.54
N PRO A 504 6.44 43.84 22.65
CA PRO A 504 7.78 43.29 22.91
C PRO A 504 8.20 42.00 22.18
N ARG A 505 9.53 41.90 22.11
CA ARG A 505 10.39 40.77 21.74
C ARG A 505 10.06 39.49 22.52
N VAL A 506 9.96 38.35 21.82
CA VAL A 506 10.42 37.03 22.32
C VAL A 506 11.08 36.24 21.18
N PHE A 507 12.41 36.33 21.17
CA PHE A 507 13.44 35.32 20.91
C PHE A 507 13.16 33.95 20.23
N LEU A 508 14.15 33.62 19.37
CA LEU A 508 14.85 32.34 19.16
C LEU A 508 14.24 31.21 18.28
N PHE A 509 14.96 30.95 17.16
CA PHE A 509 15.31 29.67 16.52
C PHE A 509 14.22 28.75 15.94
N LEU A 510 14.13 28.75 14.59
CA LEU A 510 14.29 27.61 13.66
C LEU A 510 13.72 27.95 12.28
#